data_AF-A0A317WXY2-F1
#
_entry.id   AF-A0A317WXY2-F1
#
_cell.length_a   1.000
_cell.length_b   1.000
_cell.length_c   1.000
_cell.angle_alpha   90.00
_cell.angle_beta   90.00
_cell.angle_gamma   90.00
#
_symmetry.space_group_name_H-M   'P 1'
#
loop_
_entity.id
_entity.type
_entity.pdbx_description
1 polymer ?
#
loop_
_entity_poly.entity_id
_entity_poly.type
_entity_poly.pdbx_seq_one_letter_code
_entity_poly.pdbx_strand_id
1 'polypeptide(L)'
;MDCLAGLDYAAAKLRNRWTRDQRVLLCCLYRFFERDSKAFKEIFNHVFKFEVKGCGFENGIPSATLNTQWCSMRKDSHQVWKEVHLSPFDKEGCWRPIIEKIREKSRFLELGLAEKNSDDINTSKFQTPPASTPQDNSQSVPIYSSPIVPFSKRKPVLLEPANETSLCTAGEKACYFCEMERKAETKNCLPPILYRWSNINSQGVNSKRLFIAGRFVDAERFPPEDITQEEFDQMFSDHVHIKKTLSPFISTCQSMLAPVHRAITGKEGAIVTIIDTRKLGTPVYSAWDFVKEHGIKISKYNGGGEFLIWGRIPSAAIISSFKISTIQEMAAESSGIRDVLQLDKLASYKRNSRGLHRALERGASGGLDHATGLAIGKLLSSVNVPFRFSKDVGTGLFYSWRLKKEGKWESFYEGVDAGYGRSSEPSPTSDERPKPEIYEISDDESDTEHDSDFYEISDDDSDTERDPDSEGE
;
A
#
# COMPACT_ATOMS: atom_id res chain seq x y z
N MET A 1 31.07 -46.41 7.88
CA MET A 1 29.82 -46.24 8.67
C MET A 1 29.95 -44.88 9.33
N ASP A 2 29.59 -43.84 8.59
CA ASP A 2 29.64 -42.47 9.06
C ASP A 2 28.27 -42.09 9.60
N CYS A 3 28.23 -41.70 10.88
CA CYS A 3 27.04 -41.26 11.56
C CYS A 3 26.57 -39.91 10.97
N LEU A 4 25.43 -39.93 10.28
CA LEU A 4 24.69 -38.74 9.91
C LEU A 4 24.19 -38.03 11.18
N ALA A 5 24.72 -36.84 11.43
CA ALA A 5 24.21 -35.92 12.44
C ALA A 5 22.81 -35.44 12.00
N GLY A 6 21.77 -36.04 12.59
CA GLY A 6 20.40 -35.58 12.42
C GLY A 6 20.23 -34.17 12.96
N LEU A 7 19.66 -33.27 12.15
CA LEU A 7 19.25 -31.93 12.57
C LEU A 7 18.18 -32.06 13.66
N ASP A 8 18.50 -31.63 14.87
CA ASP A 8 17.58 -31.58 16.00
C ASP A 8 16.60 -30.40 15.83
N TYR A 9 15.36 -30.70 15.41
CA TYR A 9 14.28 -29.73 15.25
C TYR A 9 13.63 -29.32 16.59
N ALA A 10 14.14 -29.77 17.74
CA ALA A 10 13.57 -29.49 19.06
C ALA A 10 14.20 -28.29 19.79
N ALA A 11 15.11 -27.54 19.16
CA ALA A 11 15.65 -26.33 19.78
C ALA A 11 14.57 -25.24 19.88
N ALA A 12 13.94 -25.14 21.07
CA ALA A 12 12.94 -24.13 21.36
C ALA A 12 13.50 -22.72 21.07
N LYS A 13 12.88 -22.02 20.12
CA LYS A 13 13.28 -20.66 19.76
C LYS A 13 13.23 -19.77 21.01
N LEU A 14 14.37 -19.22 21.41
CA LEU A 14 14.48 -18.33 22.57
C LEU A 14 13.50 -17.16 22.44
N ARG A 15 12.72 -16.91 23.48
CA ARG A 15 11.73 -15.82 23.53
C ARG A 15 11.86 -15.05 24.84
N ASN A 16 12.13 -13.75 24.74
CA ASN A 16 12.14 -12.89 25.92
C ASN A 16 10.71 -12.66 26.42
N ARG A 17 10.49 -12.81 27.73
CA ARG A 17 9.23 -12.46 28.37
C ARG A 17 9.21 -10.97 28.69
N TRP A 18 8.80 -10.17 27.71
CA TRP A 18 8.72 -8.72 27.86
C TRP A 18 7.89 -8.30 29.08
N THR A 19 8.53 -7.66 30.05
CA THR A 19 7.86 -7.07 31.23
C THR A 19 7.39 -5.65 30.95
N ARG A 20 6.63 -5.04 31.86
CA ARG A 20 6.25 -3.62 31.73
C ARG A 20 7.50 -2.73 31.75
N ASP A 21 8.41 -2.96 32.70
CA ASP A 21 9.60 -2.14 32.89
C ASP A 21 10.58 -2.22 31.71
N GLN A 22 10.74 -3.41 31.12
CA GLN A 22 11.50 -3.57 29.88
C GLN A 22 10.92 -2.73 28.75
N ARG A 23 9.59 -2.74 28.58
CA ARG A 23 8.92 -1.95 27.55
C ARG A 23 9.03 -0.44 27.81
N VAL A 24 8.90 0.00 29.06
CA VAL A 24 9.04 1.41 29.44
C VAL A 24 10.46 1.90 29.14
N LEU A 25 11.49 1.18 29.59
CA LEU A 25 12.89 1.55 29.34
C LEU A 25 13.19 1.60 27.84
N LEU A 26 12.71 0.61 27.07
CA LEU A 26 12.86 0.59 25.62
C LEU A 26 12.16 1.78 24.95
N CYS A 27 10.96 2.16 25.39
CA CYS A 27 10.28 3.34 24.88
C CYS A 27 11.05 4.63 25.20
N CYS A 28 11.56 4.78 26.42
CA CYS A 28 12.35 5.95 26.81
C CYS A 28 13.66 6.08 26.04
N LEU A 29 14.34 4.96 25.73
CA LEU A 29 15.52 4.96 24.86
C LEU A 29 15.20 5.59 23.50
N TYR A 30 14.15 5.11 22.81
CA TYR A 30 13.78 5.64 21.49
C TYR A 30 13.28 7.08 21.52
N ARG A 31 12.54 7.46 22.58
CA ARG A 31 11.93 8.79 22.69
C ARG A 31 12.92 9.88 23.05
N PHE A 32 13.77 9.68 24.05
CA PHE A 32 14.57 10.76 24.65
C PHE A 32 16.03 10.79 24.18
N PHE A 33 16.51 9.77 23.47
CA PHE A 33 17.90 9.65 23.03
C PHE A 33 17.99 9.45 21.52
N GLU A 34 19.08 9.94 20.93
CA GLU A 34 19.41 9.70 19.53
C GLU A 34 19.56 8.20 19.28
N ARG A 35 19.14 7.76 18.10
CA ARG A 35 19.04 6.33 17.80
C ARG A 35 20.43 5.74 17.63
N ASP A 36 20.90 5.03 18.65
CA ASP A 36 22.10 4.20 18.62
C ASP A 36 21.75 2.75 18.96
N SER A 37 21.68 1.91 17.92
CA SER A 37 21.31 0.50 18.05
C SER A 37 22.28 -0.32 18.90
N LYS A 38 23.56 0.09 18.97
CA LYS A 38 24.57 -0.58 19.79
C LYS A 38 24.39 -0.15 21.24
N ALA A 39 24.35 1.15 21.52
CA ALA A 39 24.20 1.66 22.88
C ALA A 39 22.87 1.21 23.52
N PHE A 40 21.76 1.25 22.78
CA PHE A 40 20.45 0.78 23.29
C PHE A 40 20.51 -0.69 23.71
N LYS A 41 21.16 -1.53 22.91
CA LYS A 41 21.32 -2.96 23.18
C LYS A 41 22.16 -3.20 24.43
N GLU A 42 23.31 -2.54 24.55
CA GLU A 42 24.18 -2.67 25.72
C GLU A 42 23.51 -2.18 27.00
N ILE A 43 22.85 -1.01 26.97
CA ILE A 43 22.13 -0.47 28.13
C ILE A 43 20.98 -1.40 28.54
N PHE A 44 20.16 -1.86 27.57
CA PHE A 44 19.04 -2.75 27.87
C PHE A 44 19.51 -4.07 28.50
N ASN A 45 20.51 -4.71 27.89
CA ASN A 45 21.04 -6.00 28.36
C ASN A 45 21.76 -5.86 29.71
N HIS A 46 22.36 -4.71 29.99
CA HIS A 46 22.93 -4.45 31.31
C HIS A 46 21.84 -4.26 32.38
N VAL A 47 20.80 -3.48 32.08
CA VAL A 47 19.73 -3.20 33.04
C VAL A 47 18.92 -4.44 33.40
N PHE A 48 18.66 -5.32 32.43
CA PHE A 48 17.83 -6.52 32.61
C PHE A 48 18.62 -7.82 32.47
N LYS A 49 19.91 -7.80 32.84
CA LYS A 49 20.85 -8.91 32.63
C LYS A 49 20.33 -10.23 33.17
N PHE A 50 19.73 -10.22 34.35
CA PHE A 50 19.25 -11.44 35.01
C PHE A 50 17.99 -11.99 34.35
N GLU A 51 17.03 -11.13 34.00
CA GLU A 51 15.79 -11.53 33.32
C GLU A 51 16.05 -12.05 31.91
N VAL A 52 16.98 -11.41 31.20
CA VAL A 52 17.39 -11.79 29.85
C VAL A 52 18.10 -13.15 29.86
N LYS A 53 19.04 -13.37 30.79
CA LYS A 53 19.68 -14.69 30.99
C LYS A 53 18.67 -15.75 31.40
N GLY A 54 17.72 -15.42 32.28
CA GLY A 54 16.64 -16.33 32.68
C GLY A 54 15.74 -16.78 31.51
N CYS A 55 15.71 -16.03 30.40
CA CYS A 55 15.03 -16.40 29.16
C CYS A 55 15.92 -17.16 28.16
N GLY A 56 17.14 -17.56 28.57
CA GLY A 56 18.11 -18.31 27.75
C GLY A 56 18.99 -17.46 26.83
N PHE A 57 18.97 -16.12 26.96
CA PHE A 57 19.83 -15.23 26.17
C PHE A 57 21.16 -14.98 26.90
N GLU A 58 22.11 -15.90 26.78
CA GLU A 58 23.42 -15.79 27.46
C GLU A 58 24.23 -14.55 27.03
N ASN A 59 24.10 -14.17 25.75
CA ASN A 59 24.78 -13.04 25.13
C ASN A 59 23.90 -11.77 25.06
N GLY A 60 22.78 -11.76 25.79
CA GLY A 60 21.82 -10.67 25.76
C GLY A 60 20.85 -10.72 24.57
N ILE A 61 19.89 -9.79 24.56
CA ILE A 61 18.93 -9.63 23.46
C ILE A 61 19.60 -8.90 22.28
N PRO A 62 19.44 -9.38 21.04
CA PRO A 62 19.93 -8.67 19.84
C PRO A 62 19.23 -7.32 19.60
N SER A 63 19.93 -6.34 19.02
CA SER A 63 19.34 -5.03 18.64
C SER A 63 18.12 -5.18 17.73
N ALA A 64 18.14 -6.15 16.81
CA ALA A 64 17.02 -6.45 15.91
C ALA A 64 15.76 -6.85 16.70
N THR A 65 15.90 -7.59 17.80
CA THR A 65 14.80 -8.01 18.67
C THR A 65 14.24 -6.83 19.46
N LEU A 66 15.09 -5.92 19.95
CA LEU A 66 14.66 -4.66 20.59
C LEU A 66 13.88 -3.77 19.61
N ASN A 67 14.42 -3.58 18.39
CA ASN A 67 13.75 -2.80 17.35
C ASN A 67 12.42 -3.44 16.92
N THR A 68 12.37 -4.77 16.78
CA THR A 68 11.14 -5.50 16.47
C THR A 68 10.10 -5.31 17.57
N GLN A 69 10.52 -5.39 18.84
CA GLN A 69 9.61 -5.17 19.96
C GLN A 69 9.08 -3.74 20.00
N TRP A 70 9.94 -2.73 19.83
CA TRP A 70 9.49 -1.33 19.81
C TRP A 70 8.55 -1.06 18.64
N CYS A 71 8.88 -1.53 17.43
CA CYS A 71 8.02 -1.43 16.25
C CYS A 71 6.67 -2.13 16.46
N SER A 72 6.67 -3.31 17.08
CA SER A 72 5.45 -4.04 17.43
C SER A 72 4.58 -3.26 18.41
N MET A 73 5.18 -2.72 19.48
CA MET A 73 4.46 -1.88 20.45
C MET A 73 3.86 -0.63 19.82
N ARG A 74 4.59 0.02 18.91
CA ARG A 74 4.09 1.16 18.14
C ARG A 74 2.92 0.76 17.25
N LYS A 75 3.10 -0.29 16.44
CA LYS A 75 2.10 -0.77 15.49
C LYS A 75 0.80 -1.21 16.18
N ASP A 76 0.91 -1.93 17.28
CA ASP A 76 -0.23 -2.48 18.01
C ASP A 76 -0.80 -1.48 19.01
N SER A 77 -0.32 -0.22 19.02
CA SER A 77 -0.81 0.82 19.92
C SER A 77 -0.76 0.40 21.39
N HIS A 78 0.32 -0.30 21.77
CA HIS A 78 0.47 -0.92 23.08
C HIS A 78 0.39 0.13 24.21
N GLN A 79 -0.27 -0.20 25.31
CA GLN A 79 -0.55 0.73 26.42
C GLN A 79 0.71 1.45 26.93
N VAL A 80 1.79 0.71 27.21
CA VAL A 80 3.09 1.30 27.62
C VAL A 80 3.67 2.26 26.58
N TRP A 81 3.52 1.95 25.29
CA TRP A 81 4.00 2.83 24.22
C TRP A 81 3.24 4.14 24.22
N LYS A 82 1.90 4.09 24.34
CA LYS A 82 1.04 5.28 24.46
C LYS A 82 1.39 6.12 25.69
N GLU A 83 1.55 5.49 26.85
CA GLU A 83 1.94 6.17 28.10
C GLU A 83 3.24 6.96 27.90
N VAL A 84 4.26 6.32 27.33
CA VAL A 84 5.57 6.95 27.16
C VAL A 84 5.60 7.94 26.01
N HIS A 85 4.90 7.76 24.89
CA HIS A 85 5.04 8.61 23.70
C HIS A 85 3.94 9.69 23.56
N LEU A 86 2.82 9.58 24.28
CA LEU A 86 1.75 10.60 24.30
C LEU A 86 1.82 11.53 25.52
N SER A 87 2.66 11.21 26.51
CA SER A 87 2.94 12.14 27.62
C SER A 87 3.75 13.35 27.13
N PRO A 88 3.78 14.47 27.87
CA PRO A 88 4.64 15.60 27.51
C PRO A 88 6.10 15.18 27.31
N PHE A 89 6.77 15.77 26.31
CA PHE A 89 8.21 15.60 26.11
C PHE A 89 8.98 16.42 27.15
N ASP A 90 9.00 15.90 28.38
CA ASP A 90 9.61 16.52 29.53
C ASP A 90 10.55 15.52 30.21
N LYS A 91 11.85 15.82 30.14
CA LYS A 91 12.92 14.99 30.70
C LYS A 91 12.93 15.02 32.23
N GLU A 92 12.39 16.08 32.83
CA GLU A 92 12.29 16.24 34.28
C GLU A 92 10.93 15.80 34.83
N GLY A 93 10.03 15.36 33.95
CA GLY A 93 8.69 14.91 34.28
C GLY A 93 8.61 13.46 34.78
N CYS A 94 7.48 12.80 34.51
CA CYS A 94 7.17 11.47 35.05
C CYS A 94 8.14 10.35 34.62
N TRP A 95 8.90 10.54 33.54
CA TRP A 95 9.88 9.58 33.04
C TRP A 95 11.31 9.81 33.56
N ARG A 96 11.54 10.89 34.32
CA ARG A 96 12.85 11.24 34.90
C ARG A 96 13.55 10.06 35.58
N PRO A 97 12.90 9.22 36.42
CA PRO A 97 13.58 8.08 37.04
C PRO A 97 14.15 7.07 36.04
N ILE A 98 13.47 6.87 34.91
CA ILE A 98 13.91 5.95 33.85
C ILE A 98 15.00 6.59 32.99
N ILE A 99 14.87 7.88 32.68
CA ILE A 99 15.87 8.64 31.93
C ILE A 99 17.19 8.70 32.74
N GLU A 100 17.14 8.99 34.04
CA GLU A 100 18.31 8.97 34.92
C GLU A 100 18.95 7.59 35.00
N LYS A 101 18.14 6.53 35.05
CA LYS A 101 18.66 5.16 34.99
C LYS A 101 19.40 4.90 33.68
N ILE A 102 18.90 5.38 32.55
CA ILE A 102 19.58 5.28 31.24
C ILE A 102 20.88 6.09 31.26
N ARG A 103 20.87 7.35 31.77
CA ARG A 103 22.05 8.22 31.90
C ARG A 103 23.15 7.57 32.74
N GLU A 104 22.79 7.02 33.90
CA GLU A 104 23.71 6.32 34.80
C GLU A 104 24.35 5.12 34.10
N LYS A 105 23.55 4.29 33.42
CA LYS A 105 24.07 3.09 32.72
C LYS A 105 24.87 3.42 31.48
N SER A 106 24.51 4.47 30.74
CA SER A 106 25.32 4.95 29.62
C SER A 106 26.71 5.37 30.08
N ARG A 107 26.80 6.13 31.19
CA ARG A 107 28.08 6.55 31.79
C ARG A 107 28.89 5.37 32.30
N PHE A 108 28.26 4.44 33.01
CA PHE A 108 28.92 3.23 33.52
C PHE A 108 29.52 2.36 32.40
N LEU A 109 28.85 2.30 31.25
CA LEU A 109 29.29 1.53 30.08
C LEU A 109 30.18 2.33 29.13
N GLU A 110 30.51 3.59 29.45
CA GLU A 110 31.29 4.50 28.60
C GLU A 110 30.68 4.67 27.19
N LEU A 111 29.35 4.66 27.11
CA LEU A 111 28.61 4.84 25.86
C LEU A 111 28.29 6.33 25.65
N GLY A 112 28.67 6.87 24.51
CA GLY A 112 28.38 8.25 24.08
C GLY A 112 26.95 8.43 23.60
N LEU A 113 25.97 8.26 24.49
CA LEU A 113 24.56 8.37 24.14
C LEU A 113 24.08 9.83 24.16
N ALA A 114 23.78 10.37 22.98
CA ALA A 114 23.28 11.74 22.84
C ALA A 114 21.78 11.83 23.17
N GLU A 115 21.39 12.86 23.93
CA GLU A 115 19.99 13.14 24.22
C GLU A 115 19.34 14.02 23.16
N LYS A 116 18.07 13.77 22.87
CA LYS A 116 17.27 14.60 21.96
C LYS A 116 16.85 15.89 22.63
N ASN A 117 16.79 16.98 21.85
CA ASN A 117 16.28 18.27 22.31
C ASN A 117 14.83 18.53 21.89
N SER A 118 14.26 17.68 21.04
CA SER A 118 12.88 17.75 20.55
C SER A 118 12.30 16.36 20.35
N ASP A 119 10.99 16.22 20.46
CA ASP A 119 10.30 14.96 20.17
C ASP A 119 10.17 14.78 18.65
N ASP A 120 10.97 13.88 18.08
CA ASP A 120 11.02 13.61 16.65
C ASP A 120 10.30 12.33 16.24
N ILE A 121 9.63 11.64 17.18
CA ILE A 121 9.05 10.31 16.97
C ILE A 121 8.00 10.30 15.86
N ASN A 122 7.33 11.44 15.63
CA ASN A 122 6.29 11.63 14.62
C ASN A 122 6.64 12.67 13.55
N THR A 123 7.82 13.30 13.62
CA THR A 123 8.23 14.26 12.57
C THR A 123 8.89 13.53 11.42
N SER A 124 8.26 13.60 10.24
CA SER A 124 8.94 13.31 8.98
C SER A 124 10.06 14.32 8.78
N LYS A 125 11.29 13.88 8.46
CA LYS A 125 12.43 14.77 8.15
C LYS A 125 12.28 15.49 6.79
N PHE A 126 11.11 15.44 6.17
CA PHE A 126 10.80 16.12 4.93
C PHE A 126 10.56 17.61 5.20
N GLN A 127 11.62 18.41 5.17
CA GLN A 127 11.49 19.87 5.17
C GLN A 127 10.99 20.31 3.79
N THR A 128 9.75 20.82 3.74
CA THR A 128 9.27 21.56 2.58
C THR A 128 9.82 22.99 2.66
N PRO A 129 10.27 23.60 1.54
CA PRO A 129 10.68 25.00 1.54
C PRO A 129 9.51 25.89 2.02
N PRO A 130 9.77 26.94 2.82
CA PRO A 130 8.70 27.77 3.36
C PRO A 130 7.98 28.51 2.22
N ALA A 131 6.68 28.21 2.07
CA ALA A 131 5.80 28.93 1.17
C ALA A 131 5.49 30.32 1.75
N SER A 132 5.88 31.36 1.01
CA SER A 132 5.44 32.73 1.26
C SER A 132 3.92 32.81 1.09
N THR A 133 3.22 33.37 2.08
CA THR A 133 1.81 33.78 1.99
C THR A 133 1.70 35.22 2.51
N PRO A 134 0.58 35.95 2.29
CA PRO A 134 -0.40 35.88 1.21
C PRO A 134 -0.75 37.29 0.65
N GLN A 135 -1.54 37.38 -0.42
CA GLN A 135 -2.57 38.41 -0.44
C GLN A 135 -3.91 37.91 -0.98
N ASP A 136 -4.91 38.26 -0.18
CA ASP A 136 -6.30 37.87 -0.15
C ASP A 136 -7.10 38.69 -1.18
N ASN A 137 -8.05 38.05 -1.88
CA ASN A 137 -9.20 38.78 -2.40
C ASN A 137 -10.39 37.85 -2.60
N SER A 138 -11.33 37.98 -1.66
CA SER A 138 -12.63 37.33 -1.64
C SER A 138 -13.60 37.97 -2.63
N GLN A 139 -14.25 37.16 -3.47
CA GLN A 139 -15.59 37.48 -3.98
C GLN A 139 -16.46 36.23 -4.06
N SER A 140 -17.64 36.34 -3.46
CA SER A 140 -18.68 35.33 -3.32
C SER A 140 -19.73 35.43 -4.43
N VAL A 141 -20.29 34.29 -4.84
CA VAL A 141 -21.55 34.19 -5.62
C VAL A 141 -22.27 32.88 -5.28
N PRO A 142 -23.60 32.78 -5.44
CA PRO A 142 -24.46 31.94 -4.59
C PRO A 142 -24.81 30.58 -5.18
N ILE A 143 -25.12 29.66 -4.26
CA ILE A 143 -25.48 28.26 -4.48
C ILE A 143 -26.99 28.13 -4.71
N TYR A 144 -27.38 27.43 -5.78
CA TYR A 144 -28.72 26.87 -5.95
C TYR A 144 -28.85 25.57 -5.15
N SER A 145 -29.88 25.50 -4.29
CA SER A 145 -30.21 24.31 -3.47
C SER A 145 -31.45 23.58 -3.99
N SER A 146 -31.45 22.26 -3.85
CA SER A 146 -32.64 21.41 -3.82
C SER A 146 -32.40 20.24 -2.86
N PRO A 147 -33.47 19.64 -2.27
CA PRO A 147 -33.49 19.32 -0.85
C PRO A 147 -33.02 17.89 -0.53
N ILE A 148 -32.17 17.79 0.50
CA ILE A 148 -31.86 16.55 1.22
C ILE A 148 -32.81 16.46 2.42
N VAL A 149 -33.52 15.34 2.53
CA VAL A 149 -34.40 14.99 3.64
C VAL A 149 -33.54 14.60 4.87
N PRO A 150 -33.85 15.06 6.09
CA PRO A 150 -32.99 14.84 7.26
C PRO A 150 -33.24 13.47 7.88
N PHE A 151 -32.17 12.69 8.10
CA PHE A 151 -32.20 11.55 9.01
C PHE A 151 -31.52 11.91 10.33
N SER A 152 -32.20 11.59 11.43
CA SER A 152 -31.93 12.10 12.78
C SER A 152 -31.35 11.02 13.69
N LYS A 153 -30.37 11.43 14.49
CA LYS A 153 -29.84 10.86 15.75
C LYS A 153 -28.92 9.63 15.69
N ARG A 154 -27.62 9.89 15.56
CA ARG A 154 -26.59 9.39 16.50
C ARG A 154 -25.64 10.56 16.83
N LYS A 155 -25.33 10.75 18.12
CA LYS A 155 -24.48 11.84 18.62
C LYS A 155 -23.06 11.73 18.02
N PRO A 156 -22.44 12.81 17.52
CA PRO A 156 -21.02 12.80 17.23
C PRO A 156 -20.26 12.96 18.56
N VAL A 157 -19.47 11.94 18.92
CA VAL A 157 -18.37 12.13 19.86
C VAL A 157 -17.22 12.71 19.05
N LEU A 158 -16.85 13.93 19.38
CA LEU A 158 -15.71 14.64 18.82
C LEU A 158 -14.42 13.99 19.36
N LEU A 159 -13.65 13.33 18.49
CA LEU A 159 -12.26 12.94 18.76
C LEU A 159 -11.38 13.55 17.66
N GLU A 160 -10.42 14.35 18.08
CA GLU A 160 -9.41 15.00 17.25
C GLU A 160 -8.49 13.97 16.57
N PRO A 161 -7.88 14.31 15.40
CA PRO A 161 -7.26 13.35 14.52
C PRO A 161 -5.92 12.85 15.08
N ALA A 162 -5.86 11.56 15.40
CA ALA A 162 -4.61 10.86 15.64
C ALA A 162 -3.92 10.58 14.29
N ASN A 163 -2.66 10.97 14.21
CA ASN A 163 -1.75 10.82 13.07
C ASN A 163 -1.58 9.32 12.73
N GLU A 164 -2.20 8.83 11.64
CA GLU A 164 -2.16 7.42 11.24
C GLU A 164 -1.06 7.14 10.20
N THR A 165 -0.25 6.12 10.47
CA THR A 165 0.87 5.68 9.64
C THR A 165 0.39 4.61 8.66
N SER A 166 0.16 5.02 7.40
CA SER A 166 -0.12 4.14 6.26
C SER A 166 1.05 3.16 6.01
N LEU A 167 0.77 1.85 6.05
CA LEU A 167 1.77 0.76 6.09
C LEU A 167 1.94 0.03 4.74
N CYS A 168 2.08 0.79 3.66
CA CYS A 168 2.52 0.29 2.35
C CYS A 168 3.73 1.07 1.81
N THR A 169 4.77 1.24 2.62
CA THR A 169 6.10 1.64 2.16
C THR A 169 6.92 0.38 1.87
N ALA A 170 6.97 -0.01 0.59
CA ALA A 170 8.08 -0.78 0.05
C ALA A 170 8.92 0.22 -0.76
N GLY A 171 10.16 0.47 -0.33
CA GLY A 171 11.11 1.32 -1.08
C GLY A 171 10.84 2.84 -1.03
N GLU A 172 10.47 3.40 0.13
CA GLU A 172 10.25 4.86 0.34
C GLU A 172 9.17 5.53 -0.53
N LYS A 173 8.61 4.84 -1.52
CA LYS A 173 7.58 5.34 -2.42
C LYS A 173 6.21 4.85 -1.96
N ALA A 174 5.38 5.76 -1.47
CA ALA A 174 3.95 5.48 -1.30
C ALA A 174 3.32 5.20 -2.67
N CYS A 175 2.57 4.10 -2.77
CA CYS A 175 1.63 3.87 -3.86
C CYS A 175 0.65 5.05 -3.90
N TYR A 176 0.25 5.55 -5.07
CA TYR A 176 -0.77 6.59 -5.20
C TYR A 176 -2.04 6.29 -4.44
N PHE A 177 -2.43 5.02 -4.35
CA PHE A 177 -3.61 4.65 -3.59
C PHE A 177 -3.41 4.77 -2.09
N CYS A 178 -2.21 4.55 -1.56
CA CYS A 178 -1.88 4.83 -0.16
C CYS A 178 -1.78 6.34 0.10
N GLU A 179 -1.35 7.12 -0.90
CA GLU A 179 -1.39 8.59 -0.86
C GLU A 179 -2.84 9.11 -0.95
N MET A 180 -3.70 8.46 -1.73
CA MET A 180 -5.13 8.75 -1.83
C MET A 180 -5.87 8.34 -0.56
N GLU A 181 -5.54 7.20 0.05
CA GLU A 181 -6.03 6.78 1.36
C GLU A 181 -5.63 7.81 2.43
N ARG A 182 -4.39 8.30 2.42
CA ARG A 182 -3.93 9.38 3.33
C ARG A 182 -4.68 10.71 3.12
N LYS A 183 -5.08 11.02 1.88
CA LYS A 183 -5.95 12.17 1.58
C LYS A 183 -7.42 11.89 1.95
N ALA A 184 -7.89 10.66 1.81
CA ALA A 184 -9.23 10.20 2.14
C ALA A 184 -9.45 9.95 3.64
N GLU A 185 -8.41 9.90 4.47
CA GLU A 185 -8.56 9.97 5.94
C GLU A 185 -9.28 11.26 6.39
N THR A 186 -9.35 12.28 5.53
CA THR A 186 -10.18 13.48 5.75
C THR A 186 -11.61 13.39 5.20
N LYS A 187 -11.94 12.38 4.38
CA LYS A 187 -13.28 12.09 3.84
C LYS A 187 -13.41 10.60 3.47
N ASN A 188 -14.31 9.88 4.16
CA ASN A 188 -14.82 8.54 3.81
C ASN A 188 -15.30 8.44 2.35
N CYS A 189 -14.38 8.41 1.39
CA CYS A 189 -14.68 8.44 -0.03
C CYS A 189 -14.46 7.04 -0.61
N LEU A 190 -15.57 6.37 -0.89
CA LEU A 190 -15.60 5.14 -1.69
C LEU A 190 -14.83 5.38 -3.01
N PRO A 191 -13.86 4.51 -3.38
CA PRO A 191 -13.14 4.68 -4.64
C PRO A 191 -14.10 4.69 -5.83
N PRO A 192 -13.93 5.57 -6.83
CA PRO A 192 -14.85 5.67 -7.97
C PRO A 192 -14.83 4.42 -8.85
N ILE A 193 -13.73 3.64 -8.79
CA ILE A 193 -13.54 2.41 -9.56
C ILE A 193 -13.06 1.30 -8.63
N LEU A 194 -13.67 0.13 -8.77
CA LEU A 194 -13.25 -1.11 -8.12
C LEU A 194 -13.00 -2.20 -9.17
N TYR A 195 -12.22 -3.20 -8.77
CA TYR A 195 -11.78 -4.29 -9.62
C TYR A 195 -12.13 -5.62 -8.97
N ARG A 196 -12.64 -6.58 -9.74
CA ARG A 196 -12.96 -7.93 -9.25
C ARG A 196 -12.36 -8.96 -10.17
N TRP A 197 -11.83 -10.03 -9.59
CA TRP A 197 -11.59 -11.26 -10.32
C TRP A 197 -12.67 -12.29 -9.98
N SER A 198 -12.98 -13.16 -10.91
CA SER A 198 -13.86 -14.31 -10.70
C SER A 198 -13.52 -15.43 -11.67
N ASN A 199 -13.80 -16.67 -11.29
CA ASN A 199 -13.73 -17.87 -12.15
C ASN A 199 -14.90 -18.80 -11.83
N ILE A 200 -14.89 -20.02 -12.39
CA ILE A 200 -15.95 -21.02 -12.18
C ILE A 200 -16.13 -21.44 -10.71
N ASN A 201 -15.09 -21.26 -9.88
CA ASN A 201 -15.13 -21.60 -8.45
C ASN A 201 -15.58 -20.43 -7.57
N SER A 202 -15.85 -19.26 -8.16
CA SER A 202 -16.33 -18.09 -7.42
C SER A 202 -17.81 -18.27 -7.07
N GLN A 203 -18.17 -18.02 -5.80
CA GLN A 203 -19.56 -18.10 -5.36
C GLN A 203 -20.46 -17.11 -6.13
N GLY A 204 -21.73 -17.47 -6.28
CA GLY A 204 -22.75 -16.61 -6.87
C GLY A 204 -22.79 -16.62 -8.40
N VAL A 205 -23.55 -15.70 -8.98
CA VAL A 205 -23.58 -15.47 -10.42
C VAL A 205 -22.47 -14.50 -10.77
N ASN A 206 -21.53 -14.90 -11.62
CA ASN A 206 -20.41 -14.07 -12.07
C ASN A 206 -20.42 -13.99 -13.60
N SER A 207 -20.98 -12.92 -14.16
CA SER A 207 -21.09 -12.73 -15.61
C SER A 207 -20.64 -11.34 -16.03
N LYS A 208 -20.35 -11.15 -17.32
CA LYS A 208 -19.99 -9.84 -17.89
C LYS A 208 -21.11 -8.78 -17.77
N ARG A 209 -22.34 -9.18 -17.43
CA ARG A 209 -23.52 -8.30 -17.38
C ARG A 209 -24.12 -8.16 -15.99
N LEU A 210 -23.72 -9.01 -15.05
CA LEU A 210 -24.37 -9.10 -13.75
C LEU A 210 -23.51 -9.92 -12.80
N PHE A 211 -23.41 -9.42 -11.57
CA PHE A 211 -22.97 -10.22 -10.43
C PHE A 211 -24.08 -10.31 -9.39
N ILE A 212 -24.25 -11.50 -8.82
CA ILE A 212 -25.12 -11.75 -7.66
C ILE A 212 -24.30 -12.51 -6.63
N ALA A 213 -24.29 -12.05 -5.39
CA ALA A 213 -23.61 -12.72 -4.29
C ALA A 213 -24.20 -14.12 -4.04
N GLY A 214 -23.38 -15.05 -3.55
CA GLY A 214 -23.78 -16.45 -3.35
C GLY A 214 -25.07 -16.61 -2.55
N ARG A 215 -25.27 -15.76 -1.52
CA ARG A 215 -26.45 -15.80 -0.65
C ARG A 215 -27.77 -15.52 -1.39
N PHE A 216 -27.73 -14.80 -2.51
CA PHE A 216 -28.93 -14.30 -3.21
C PHE A 216 -29.16 -14.93 -4.59
N VAL A 217 -28.53 -16.07 -4.88
CA VAL A 217 -28.77 -16.78 -6.15
C VAL A 217 -30.18 -17.35 -6.20
N ASP A 218 -30.58 -18.06 -5.13
CA ASP A 218 -31.87 -18.76 -5.03
C ASP A 218 -32.74 -18.26 -3.85
N ALA A 219 -32.35 -17.15 -3.22
CA ALA A 219 -33.04 -16.60 -2.06
C ALA A 219 -33.57 -15.19 -2.36
N GLU A 220 -34.59 -14.79 -1.60
CA GLU A 220 -35.10 -13.43 -1.62
C GLU A 220 -33.99 -12.45 -1.20
N ARG A 221 -33.90 -11.33 -1.92
CA ARG A 221 -32.94 -10.29 -1.59
C ARG A 221 -33.50 -9.45 -0.46
N PHE A 222 -32.67 -9.26 0.56
CA PHE A 222 -32.93 -8.33 1.63
C PHE A 222 -31.82 -7.27 1.67
N PRO A 223 -32.18 -6.01 1.99
CA PRO A 223 -31.21 -4.98 2.31
C PRO A 223 -30.51 -5.31 3.66
N PRO A 224 -29.27 -4.84 3.88
CA PRO A 224 -28.53 -5.12 5.11
C PRO A 224 -29.21 -4.54 6.37
N GLU A 225 -30.13 -3.58 6.21
CA GLU A 225 -30.93 -3.00 7.30
C GLU A 225 -31.99 -3.96 7.87
N ASP A 226 -32.31 -5.06 7.16
CA ASP A 226 -33.30 -6.04 7.59
C ASP A 226 -32.73 -7.12 8.52
N ILE A 227 -31.42 -7.10 8.80
CA ILE A 227 -30.75 -8.05 9.71
C ILE A 227 -30.17 -7.32 10.92
N THR A 228 -29.92 -8.05 12.01
CA THR A 228 -29.29 -7.43 13.18
C THR A 228 -27.81 -7.13 12.91
N GLN A 229 -27.23 -6.22 13.69
CA GLN A 229 -25.80 -5.89 13.58
C GLN A 229 -24.94 -7.14 13.81
N GLU A 230 -25.30 -7.97 14.79
CA GLU A 230 -24.59 -9.21 15.11
C GLU A 230 -24.64 -10.22 13.94
N GLU A 231 -25.77 -10.31 13.25
CA GLU A 231 -25.90 -11.14 12.05
C GLU A 231 -25.04 -10.61 10.91
N PHE A 232 -25.07 -9.28 10.66
CA PHE A 232 -24.23 -8.63 9.67
C PHE A 232 -22.74 -8.89 9.95
N ASP A 233 -22.32 -8.71 11.21
CA ASP A 233 -20.93 -8.87 11.62
C ASP A 233 -20.47 -10.32 11.47
N GLN A 234 -21.34 -11.27 11.77
CA GLN A 234 -21.05 -12.68 11.58
C GLN A 234 -20.93 -13.02 10.09
N MET A 235 -21.81 -12.51 9.23
CA MET A 235 -21.72 -12.71 7.78
C MET A 235 -20.44 -12.10 7.20
N PHE A 236 -20.03 -10.94 7.70
CA PHE A 236 -18.79 -10.28 7.31
C PHE A 236 -17.58 -11.10 7.74
N SER A 237 -17.54 -11.49 9.02
CA SER A 237 -16.50 -12.33 9.60
C SER A 237 -16.35 -13.64 8.83
N ASP A 238 -17.46 -14.31 8.50
CA ASP A 238 -17.47 -15.52 7.70
C ASP A 238 -16.88 -15.30 6.29
N HIS A 239 -17.18 -14.16 5.67
CA HIS A 239 -16.65 -13.78 4.36
C HIS A 239 -15.13 -13.60 4.39
N VAL A 240 -14.60 -12.79 5.33
CA VAL A 240 -13.16 -12.48 5.39
C VAL A 240 -12.32 -13.68 5.85
N HIS A 241 -12.90 -14.61 6.61
CA HIS A 241 -12.27 -15.89 6.93
C HIS A 241 -12.42 -16.94 5.81
N ILE A 242 -13.09 -16.59 4.71
CA ILE A 242 -13.28 -17.45 3.54
C ILE A 242 -13.96 -18.77 3.96
N LYS A 243 -14.96 -18.70 4.84
CA LYS A 243 -15.74 -19.88 5.21
C LYS A 243 -16.54 -20.38 4.00
N LYS A 244 -16.81 -21.68 3.95
CA LYS A 244 -17.60 -22.33 2.88
C LYS A 244 -19.11 -22.08 3.03
N THR A 245 -19.50 -20.88 3.48
CA THR A 245 -20.89 -20.43 3.59
C THR A 245 -21.21 -19.46 2.45
N LEU A 246 -22.48 -19.44 2.02
CA LEU A 246 -22.94 -18.51 0.98
C LEU A 246 -22.92 -17.10 1.54
N SER A 247 -22.08 -16.24 0.95
CA SER A 247 -21.93 -14.87 1.43
C SER A 247 -22.86 -13.89 0.71
N PRO A 248 -23.42 -12.88 1.40
CA PRO A 248 -24.12 -11.76 0.77
C PRO A 248 -23.17 -10.75 0.12
N PHE A 249 -21.85 -10.88 0.31
CA PHE A 249 -20.87 -9.93 -0.19
C PHE A 249 -20.21 -10.37 -1.50
N ILE A 250 -19.95 -9.39 -2.36
CA ILE A 250 -19.13 -9.51 -3.56
C ILE A 250 -17.81 -8.79 -3.30
N SER A 251 -16.73 -9.55 -3.08
CA SER A 251 -15.38 -8.99 -2.84
C SER A 251 -14.81 -8.31 -4.10
N THR A 252 -14.24 -7.13 -3.89
CA THR A 252 -13.59 -6.31 -4.89
C THR A 252 -12.33 -5.66 -4.30
N CYS A 253 -11.45 -5.16 -5.17
CA CYS A 253 -10.20 -4.53 -4.80
C CYS A 253 -10.12 -3.15 -5.43
N GLN A 254 -9.50 -2.19 -4.75
CA GLN A 254 -9.24 -0.86 -5.28
C GLN A 254 -8.13 -0.83 -6.34
N SER A 255 -7.21 -1.79 -6.30
CA SER A 255 -6.13 -1.93 -7.29
C SER A 255 -6.38 -3.14 -8.19
N MET A 256 -6.17 -2.97 -9.49
CA MET A 256 -6.29 -4.04 -10.50
C MET A 256 -5.22 -5.13 -10.34
N LEU A 257 -4.09 -4.83 -9.69
CA LEU A 257 -2.99 -5.78 -9.52
C LEU A 257 -3.44 -7.08 -8.83
N ALA A 258 -4.20 -6.97 -7.73
CA ALA A 258 -4.65 -8.15 -7.00
C ALA A 258 -5.60 -9.03 -7.83
N PRO A 259 -6.65 -8.49 -8.48
CA PRO A 259 -7.48 -9.25 -9.41
C PRO A 259 -6.72 -9.90 -10.56
N VAL A 260 -5.80 -9.19 -11.21
CA VAL A 260 -5.02 -9.73 -12.33
C VAL A 260 -4.08 -10.85 -11.84
N HIS A 261 -3.35 -10.64 -10.74
CA HIS A 261 -2.49 -11.66 -10.13
C HIS A 261 -3.27 -12.94 -9.79
N ARG A 262 -4.45 -12.79 -9.16
CA ARG A 262 -5.34 -13.92 -8.85
C ARG A 262 -5.91 -14.58 -10.10
N ALA A 263 -6.21 -13.82 -11.14
CA ALA A 263 -6.71 -14.36 -12.41
C ALA A 263 -5.64 -15.18 -13.15
N ILE A 264 -4.39 -14.73 -13.18
CA ILE A 264 -3.25 -15.46 -13.78
C ILE A 264 -3.06 -16.81 -13.07
N THR A 265 -3.08 -16.79 -11.75
CA THR A 265 -2.91 -17.99 -10.91
C THR A 265 -4.13 -18.90 -10.90
N GLY A 266 -5.34 -18.34 -11.06
CA GLY A 266 -6.61 -19.05 -11.12
C GLY A 266 -6.91 -19.71 -12.47
N LYS A 267 -6.10 -19.43 -13.50
CA LYS A 267 -6.11 -20.01 -14.86
C LYS A 267 -7.50 -20.04 -15.53
N GLU A 268 -8.22 -21.16 -15.44
CA GLU A 268 -9.35 -21.47 -16.31
C GLU A 268 -10.59 -20.61 -16.01
N GLY A 269 -11.13 -19.99 -17.05
CA GLY A 269 -12.34 -19.16 -16.96
C GLY A 269 -12.16 -17.88 -16.13
N ALA A 270 -10.93 -17.50 -15.78
CA ALA A 270 -10.69 -16.32 -14.96
C ALA A 270 -11.01 -15.02 -15.74
N ILE A 271 -11.87 -14.20 -15.14
CA ILE A 271 -12.34 -12.92 -15.65
C ILE A 271 -11.93 -11.84 -14.66
N VAL A 272 -11.44 -10.71 -15.17
CA VAL A 272 -11.28 -9.48 -14.42
C VAL A 272 -12.35 -8.49 -14.88
N THR A 273 -13.00 -7.83 -13.92
CA THR A 273 -14.08 -6.87 -14.14
C THR A 273 -13.75 -5.55 -13.47
N ILE A 274 -13.99 -4.47 -14.19
CA ILE A 274 -13.86 -3.07 -13.75
C ILE A 274 -15.27 -2.53 -13.45
N ILE A 275 -15.44 -1.91 -12.29
CA ILE A 275 -16.75 -1.55 -11.72
C ILE A 275 -16.77 -0.06 -11.38
N ASP A 276 -17.78 0.67 -11.87
CA ASP A 276 -18.08 2.07 -11.52
C ASP A 276 -18.92 2.10 -10.25
N THR A 277 -18.33 2.55 -9.14
CA THR A 277 -19.01 2.52 -7.84
C THR A 277 -20.17 3.49 -7.74
N ARG A 278 -20.17 4.57 -8.54
CA ARG A 278 -21.23 5.59 -8.57
C ARG A 278 -22.55 5.06 -9.12
N LYS A 279 -22.50 3.90 -9.79
CA LYS A 279 -23.66 3.22 -10.37
C LYS A 279 -24.07 1.98 -9.59
N LEU A 280 -23.42 1.73 -8.44
CA LEU A 280 -23.88 0.74 -7.51
C LEU A 280 -25.12 1.28 -6.81
N GLY A 281 -26.23 0.55 -6.93
CA GLY A 281 -27.47 0.83 -6.19
C GLY A 281 -27.52 0.10 -4.85
N THR A 282 -26.38 -0.37 -4.35
CA THR A 282 -26.25 -1.22 -3.16
C THR A 282 -25.12 -0.71 -2.28
N PRO A 283 -25.21 -0.92 -0.94
CA PRO A 283 -24.14 -0.54 -0.03
C PRO A 283 -22.80 -1.20 -0.37
N VAL A 284 -21.72 -0.47 -0.07
CA VAL A 284 -20.34 -0.94 -0.22
C VAL A 284 -19.59 -0.69 1.08
N TYR A 285 -18.89 -1.70 1.57
CA TYR A 285 -18.21 -1.68 2.85
C TYR A 285 -16.70 -1.83 2.67
N SER A 286 -15.92 -1.04 3.38
CA SER A 286 -14.46 -1.19 3.47
C SER A 286 -14.14 -2.38 4.38
N ALA A 287 -13.38 -3.35 3.87
CA ALA A 287 -12.94 -4.48 4.68
C ALA A 287 -11.94 -4.07 5.76
N TRP A 288 -11.12 -3.06 5.47
CA TRP A 288 -10.20 -2.48 6.45
C TRP A 288 -10.96 -1.87 7.63
N ASP A 289 -11.95 -1.01 7.36
CA ASP A 289 -12.69 -0.32 8.42
C ASP A 289 -13.39 -1.32 9.32
N PHE A 290 -14.01 -2.33 8.71
CA PHE A 290 -14.68 -3.40 9.44
C PHE A 290 -13.72 -4.21 10.32
N VAL A 291 -12.58 -4.63 9.76
CA VAL A 291 -11.54 -5.38 10.50
C VAL A 291 -11.00 -4.55 11.68
N LYS A 292 -10.80 -3.25 11.47
CA LYS A 292 -10.31 -2.30 12.49
C LYS A 292 -11.35 -2.09 13.59
N GLU A 293 -12.59 -1.81 13.23
CA GLU A 293 -13.69 -1.54 14.16
C GLU A 293 -14.01 -2.74 15.05
N HIS A 294 -13.98 -3.95 14.49
CA HIS A 294 -14.36 -5.18 15.20
C HIS A 294 -13.16 -5.93 15.81
N GLY A 295 -11.94 -5.37 15.69
CA GLY A 295 -10.72 -5.97 16.25
C GLY A 295 -10.43 -7.37 15.71
N ILE A 296 -10.82 -7.67 14.47
CA ILE A 296 -10.71 -9.01 13.89
C ILE A 296 -9.24 -9.31 13.59
N LYS A 297 -8.71 -10.38 14.19
CA LYS A 297 -7.32 -10.80 13.99
C LYS A 297 -7.23 -11.96 13.01
N ILE A 298 -6.97 -11.64 11.75
CA ILE A 298 -6.67 -12.63 10.71
C ILE A 298 -5.18 -12.60 10.41
N SER A 299 -4.50 -13.75 10.48
CA SER A 299 -3.06 -13.83 10.25
C SER A 299 -2.69 -13.28 8.87
N LYS A 300 -1.91 -12.18 8.86
CA LYS A 300 -1.43 -11.48 7.64
C LYS A 300 -2.50 -10.81 6.78
N TYR A 301 -3.74 -10.74 7.23
CA TYR A 301 -4.82 -10.02 6.54
C TYR A 301 -5.29 -8.84 7.39
N ASN A 302 -5.52 -7.72 6.72
CA ASN A 302 -5.95 -6.47 7.34
C ASN A 302 -7.11 -5.79 6.59
N GLY A 303 -7.60 -6.36 5.49
CA GLY A 303 -8.66 -5.76 4.68
C GLY A 303 -8.24 -4.56 3.82
N GLY A 304 -6.95 -4.20 3.80
CA GLY A 304 -6.46 -3.03 3.07
C GLY A 304 -6.75 -3.09 1.56
N GLY A 305 -7.39 -2.05 1.03
CA GLY A 305 -7.78 -1.93 -0.38
C GLY A 305 -8.86 -2.90 -0.86
N GLU A 306 -9.50 -3.65 0.05
CA GLU A 306 -10.64 -4.54 -0.26
C GLU A 306 -11.97 -3.87 0.11
N PHE A 307 -12.93 -3.99 -0.81
CA PHE A 307 -14.29 -3.46 -0.66
C PHE A 307 -15.31 -4.56 -0.94
N LEU A 308 -16.31 -4.66 -0.07
CA LEU A 308 -17.37 -5.67 -0.13
C LEU A 308 -18.67 -5.02 -0.58
N ILE A 309 -19.16 -5.40 -1.75
CA ILE A 309 -20.44 -4.90 -2.29
C ILE A 309 -21.57 -5.83 -1.83
N TRP A 310 -22.65 -5.27 -1.29
CA TRP A 310 -23.81 -6.06 -0.89
C TRP A 310 -24.61 -6.55 -2.09
N GLY A 311 -24.71 -7.86 -2.23
CA GLY A 311 -25.72 -8.57 -2.98
C GLY A 311 -25.62 -8.55 -4.50
N ARG A 312 -25.44 -7.40 -5.16
CA ARG A 312 -25.53 -7.31 -6.63
C ARG A 312 -24.65 -6.21 -7.21
N ILE A 313 -24.03 -6.52 -8.36
CA ILE A 313 -23.45 -5.50 -9.26
C ILE A 313 -24.27 -5.48 -10.56
N PRO A 314 -25.06 -4.41 -10.83
CA PRO A 314 -25.86 -4.33 -12.05
C PRO A 314 -25.00 -4.08 -13.29
N SER A 315 -25.50 -4.45 -14.48
CA SER A 315 -24.79 -4.24 -15.74
C SER A 315 -24.35 -2.80 -15.96
N ALA A 316 -25.14 -1.83 -15.49
CA ALA A 316 -24.83 -0.41 -15.64
C ALA A 316 -23.55 0.02 -14.90
N ALA A 317 -23.21 -0.68 -13.82
CA ALA A 317 -22.00 -0.46 -13.03
C ALA A 317 -20.78 -1.20 -13.59
N ILE A 318 -20.94 -2.13 -14.52
CA ILE A 318 -19.80 -2.82 -15.15
C ILE A 318 -19.23 -1.93 -16.25
N ILE A 319 -17.99 -1.49 -16.07
CA ILE A 319 -17.24 -0.68 -17.05
C ILE A 319 -16.73 -1.59 -18.16
N SER A 320 -16.08 -2.69 -17.79
CA SER A 320 -15.59 -3.72 -18.71
C SER A 320 -15.35 -5.04 -17.97
N SER A 321 -15.47 -6.16 -18.68
CA SER A 321 -15.09 -7.50 -18.22
C SER A 321 -14.32 -8.25 -19.31
N PHE A 322 -13.11 -8.69 -19.00
CA PHE A 322 -12.22 -9.39 -19.93
C PHE A 322 -11.64 -10.66 -19.30
N LYS A 323 -11.31 -11.64 -20.14
CA LYS A 323 -10.63 -12.86 -19.70
C LYS A 323 -9.15 -12.55 -19.47
N ILE A 324 -8.51 -13.26 -18.55
CA ILE A 324 -7.07 -13.09 -18.36
C ILE A 324 -6.26 -13.49 -19.60
N SER A 325 -6.72 -14.50 -20.34
CA SER A 325 -6.10 -14.95 -21.59
C SER A 325 -5.99 -13.81 -22.62
N THR A 326 -7.00 -12.94 -22.67
CA THR A 326 -7.02 -11.77 -23.57
C THR A 326 -5.86 -10.80 -23.28
N ILE A 327 -5.51 -10.59 -22.00
CA ILE A 327 -4.33 -9.78 -21.65
C ILE A 327 -3.02 -10.52 -21.95
N GLN A 328 -2.98 -11.84 -21.75
CA GLN A 328 -1.80 -12.65 -22.06
C GLN A 328 -1.49 -12.66 -23.57
N GLU A 329 -2.51 -12.79 -24.40
CA GLU A 329 -2.43 -12.69 -25.87
C GLU A 329 -1.88 -11.32 -26.29
N MET A 330 -2.42 -10.22 -25.75
CA MET A 330 -1.91 -8.87 -26.05
C MET A 330 -0.45 -8.66 -25.62
N ALA A 331 -0.06 -9.20 -24.47
CA ALA A 331 1.33 -9.15 -24.01
C ALA A 331 2.26 -10.01 -24.89
N ALA A 332 1.76 -11.07 -25.52
CA ALA A 332 2.53 -11.84 -26.49
C ALA A 332 2.72 -11.06 -27.81
N GLU A 333 1.71 -10.29 -28.22
CA GLU A 333 1.70 -9.54 -29.50
C GLU A 333 2.40 -8.17 -29.42
N SER A 334 2.40 -7.52 -28.25
CA SER A 334 2.95 -6.17 -28.07
C SER A 334 4.02 -6.13 -26.99
N SER A 335 5.27 -5.88 -27.38
CA SER A 335 6.40 -5.71 -26.45
C SER A 335 6.13 -4.62 -25.41
N GLY A 336 5.58 -3.46 -25.81
CA GLY A 336 5.24 -2.40 -24.87
C GLY A 336 4.24 -2.83 -23.78
N ILE A 337 3.20 -3.60 -24.14
CA ILE A 337 2.24 -4.13 -23.17
C ILE A 337 2.92 -5.18 -22.27
N ARG A 338 3.72 -6.06 -22.86
CA ARG A 338 4.49 -7.08 -22.14
C ARG A 338 5.38 -6.48 -21.06
N ASP A 339 6.13 -5.46 -21.45
CA ASP A 339 7.14 -4.82 -20.62
C ASP A 339 6.49 -4.04 -19.47
N VAL A 340 5.35 -3.39 -19.73
CA VAL A 340 4.55 -2.73 -18.68
C VAL A 340 3.94 -3.75 -17.72
N LEU A 341 3.32 -4.82 -18.23
CA LEU A 341 2.54 -5.73 -17.40
C LEU A 341 3.36 -6.80 -16.67
N GLN A 342 4.57 -7.12 -17.13
CA GLN A 342 5.49 -8.07 -16.46
C GLN A 342 4.78 -9.37 -16.02
N LEU A 343 3.94 -9.95 -16.89
CA LEU A 343 3.02 -11.05 -16.53
C LEU A 343 3.75 -12.29 -16.02
N ASP A 344 4.96 -12.56 -16.52
CA ASP A 344 5.80 -13.68 -16.06
C ASP A 344 6.22 -13.52 -14.60
N LYS A 345 6.51 -12.29 -14.18
CA LYS A 345 6.78 -11.99 -12.76
C LYS A 345 5.53 -12.12 -11.92
N LEU A 346 4.35 -11.77 -12.44
CA LEU A 346 3.11 -12.00 -11.70
C LEU A 346 2.87 -13.50 -11.49
N ALA A 347 3.11 -14.30 -12.53
CA ALA A 347 2.93 -15.74 -12.49
C ALA A 347 3.93 -16.44 -11.55
N SER A 348 5.16 -15.95 -11.43
CA SER A 348 6.19 -16.57 -10.59
C SER A 348 5.98 -16.37 -9.08
N TYR A 349 5.11 -15.45 -8.67
CA TYR A 349 4.83 -15.20 -7.24
C TYR A 349 3.53 -15.84 -6.80
N LYS A 350 3.59 -16.65 -5.73
CA LYS A 350 2.40 -17.30 -5.13
C LYS A 350 1.38 -16.30 -4.57
N ARG A 351 1.82 -15.12 -4.13
CA ARG A 351 0.97 -14.11 -3.48
C ARG A 351 1.35 -12.71 -3.95
N ASN A 352 0.33 -11.88 -4.14
CA ASN A 352 0.49 -10.43 -4.23
C ASN A 352 0.99 -9.89 -2.87
N SER A 353 2.31 -9.76 -2.75
CA SER A 353 3.02 -9.48 -1.50
C SER A 353 4.13 -8.47 -1.73
N ARG A 354 4.81 -8.04 -0.65
CA ARG A 354 5.95 -7.12 -0.74
C ARG A 354 7.05 -7.63 -1.68
N GLY A 355 7.28 -8.94 -1.73
CA GLY A 355 8.25 -9.55 -2.65
C GLY A 355 7.90 -9.26 -4.11
N LEU A 356 6.64 -9.52 -4.49
CA LEU A 356 6.15 -9.21 -5.83
C LEU A 356 6.25 -7.71 -6.11
N HIS A 357 5.88 -6.84 -5.17
CA HIS A 357 5.92 -5.38 -5.38
C HIS A 357 7.33 -4.90 -5.66
N ARG A 358 8.33 -5.38 -4.92
CA ARG A 358 9.75 -5.07 -5.16
C ARG A 358 10.22 -5.63 -6.51
N ALA A 359 9.75 -6.80 -6.92
CA ALA A 359 10.13 -7.39 -8.20
C ALA A 359 9.55 -6.62 -9.40
N LEU A 360 8.32 -6.13 -9.28
CA LEU A 360 7.69 -5.26 -10.28
C LEU A 360 8.42 -3.91 -10.38
N GLU A 361 8.75 -3.30 -9.24
CA GLU A 361 9.51 -2.04 -9.20
C GLU A 361 10.90 -2.19 -9.83
N ARG A 362 11.66 -3.23 -9.45
CA ARG A 362 13.02 -3.44 -9.95
C ARG A 362 13.13 -3.71 -11.44
N GLY A 363 12.10 -4.26 -12.07
CA GLY A 363 12.10 -4.37 -13.54
C GLY A 363 10.99 -3.58 -14.20
N ALA A 364 10.55 -2.50 -13.57
CA ALA A 364 9.76 -1.49 -14.26
C ALA A 364 10.60 -0.90 -15.40
N SER A 365 10.12 -1.06 -16.62
CA SER A 365 10.74 -0.55 -17.84
C SER A 365 10.07 0.72 -18.38
N GLY A 366 8.95 1.15 -17.79
CA GLY A 366 8.19 2.33 -18.20
C GLY A 366 8.14 3.44 -17.14
N GLY A 367 7.99 4.68 -17.62
CA GLY A 367 7.87 5.89 -16.82
C GLY A 367 6.59 6.69 -17.07
N LEU A 368 6.55 7.94 -16.60
CA LEU A 368 5.53 8.93 -16.97
C LEU A 368 5.84 9.51 -18.35
N ASP A 369 5.81 8.65 -19.36
CA ASP A 369 6.15 8.98 -20.73
C ASP A 369 5.07 8.52 -21.72
N HIS A 370 5.12 9.07 -22.93
CA HIS A 370 4.19 8.76 -24.01
C HIS A 370 4.21 7.29 -24.41
N ALA A 371 5.36 6.60 -24.38
CA ALA A 371 5.45 5.20 -24.80
C ALA A 371 4.70 4.26 -23.84
N THR A 372 4.88 4.47 -22.53
CA THR A 372 4.18 3.77 -21.46
C THR A 372 2.68 4.06 -21.52
N GLY A 373 2.33 5.35 -21.71
CA GLY A 373 0.96 5.77 -21.94
C GLY A 373 0.32 5.06 -23.12
N LEU A 374 1.02 5.00 -24.26
CA LEU A 374 0.57 4.34 -25.49
C LEU A 374 0.31 2.85 -25.30
N ALA A 375 1.20 2.15 -24.60
CA ALA A 375 1.02 0.74 -24.27
C ALA A 375 -0.23 0.52 -23.40
N ILE A 376 -0.41 1.32 -22.35
CA ILE A 376 -1.59 1.26 -21.48
C ILE A 376 -2.87 1.64 -22.26
N GLY A 377 -2.85 2.68 -23.09
CA GLY A 377 -3.98 3.09 -23.91
C GLY A 377 -4.45 1.98 -24.84
N LYS A 378 -3.50 1.33 -25.55
CA LYS A 378 -3.78 0.17 -26.41
C LYS A 378 -4.39 -0.98 -25.62
N LEU A 379 -3.81 -1.33 -24.47
CA LEU A 379 -4.35 -2.37 -23.58
C LEU A 379 -5.81 -2.06 -23.19
N LEU A 380 -6.06 -0.85 -22.70
CA LEU A 380 -7.39 -0.45 -22.21
C LEU A 380 -8.43 -0.42 -23.33
N SER A 381 -8.07 0.07 -24.52
CA SER A 381 -8.92 0.05 -25.71
C SER A 381 -9.28 -1.39 -26.10
N SER A 382 -8.29 -2.27 -26.17
CA SER A 382 -8.48 -3.67 -26.56
C SER A 382 -9.31 -4.48 -25.56
N VAL A 383 -9.24 -4.15 -24.26
CA VAL A 383 -10.15 -4.75 -23.26
C VAL A 383 -11.47 -3.97 -23.12
N ASN A 384 -11.85 -3.13 -24.09
CA ASN A 384 -13.11 -2.40 -24.15
C ASN A 384 -13.39 -1.51 -22.94
N VAL A 385 -12.35 -0.92 -22.33
CA VAL A 385 -12.55 0.15 -21.35
C VAL A 385 -13.01 1.40 -22.10
N PRO A 386 -14.17 2.01 -21.76
CA PRO A 386 -14.59 3.24 -22.42
C PRO A 386 -13.61 4.37 -22.15
N PHE A 387 -13.29 5.16 -23.19
CA PHE A 387 -12.30 6.23 -23.14
C PHE A 387 -12.48 7.20 -21.95
N ARG A 388 -13.71 7.51 -21.53
CA ARG A 388 -13.96 8.37 -20.36
C ARG A 388 -13.36 7.87 -19.04
N PHE A 389 -13.00 6.59 -18.95
CA PHE A 389 -12.35 5.96 -17.79
C PHE A 389 -10.84 5.72 -18.03
N SER A 390 -10.31 6.05 -19.21
CA SER A 390 -8.93 5.71 -19.60
C SER A 390 -7.91 6.32 -18.65
N LYS A 391 -8.10 7.58 -18.24
CA LYS A 391 -7.20 8.28 -17.31
C LYS A 391 -7.24 7.66 -15.92
N ASP A 392 -8.41 7.46 -15.33
CA ASP A 392 -8.54 6.87 -13.98
C ASP A 392 -7.97 5.44 -13.93
N VAL A 393 -8.30 4.60 -14.91
CA VAL A 393 -7.83 3.21 -14.97
C VAL A 393 -6.35 3.15 -15.34
N GLY A 394 -5.89 3.99 -16.27
CA GLY A 394 -4.49 4.06 -16.69
C GLY A 394 -3.56 4.51 -15.57
N THR A 395 -3.94 5.57 -14.86
CA THR A 395 -3.25 6.02 -13.63
C THR A 395 -3.25 4.92 -12.57
N GLY A 396 -4.39 4.24 -12.40
CA GLY A 396 -4.49 3.10 -11.49
C GLY A 396 -3.52 1.97 -11.83
N LEU A 397 -3.40 1.61 -13.11
CA LEU A 397 -2.44 0.62 -13.61
C LEU A 397 -1.00 1.05 -13.36
N PHE A 398 -0.64 2.28 -13.74
CA PHE A 398 0.70 2.84 -13.56
C PHE A 398 1.19 2.66 -12.13
N TYR A 399 0.38 3.05 -11.15
CA TYR A 399 0.75 2.94 -9.74
C TYR A 399 0.69 1.52 -9.20
N SER A 400 -0.28 0.72 -9.66
CA SER A 400 -0.44 -0.67 -9.25
C SER A 400 0.77 -1.50 -9.69
N TRP A 401 1.35 -1.21 -10.86
CA TRP A 401 2.52 -1.91 -11.40
C TRP A 401 3.87 -1.33 -10.98
N ARG A 402 3.88 -0.32 -10.10
CA ARG A 402 5.12 0.31 -9.59
C ARG A 402 6.00 0.85 -10.71
N LEU A 403 5.38 1.44 -11.74
CA LEU A 403 6.12 2.10 -12.81
C LEU A 403 6.87 3.32 -12.29
N LYS A 404 7.94 3.70 -13.01
CA LYS A 404 8.85 4.73 -12.55
C LYS A 404 8.22 6.11 -12.68
N LYS A 405 8.46 6.99 -11.72
CA LYS A 405 7.85 8.34 -11.69
C LYS A 405 8.65 9.38 -12.48
N GLU A 406 9.60 8.97 -13.31
CA GLU A 406 10.33 9.89 -14.19
C GLU A 406 9.43 10.31 -15.35
N GLY A 407 9.37 11.62 -15.66
CA GLY A 407 8.57 12.18 -16.75
C GLY A 407 7.39 13.02 -16.27
N LYS A 408 6.36 13.16 -17.13
CA LYS A 408 5.21 14.05 -16.93
C LYS A 408 3.90 13.34 -17.23
N TRP A 409 2.87 13.61 -16.41
CA TRP A 409 1.54 13.03 -16.59
C TRP A 409 0.90 13.41 -17.92
N GLU A 410 1.18 14.60 -18.43
CA GLU A 410 0.68 15.08 -19.71
C GLU A 410 1.15 14.18 -20.85
N SER A 411 2.46 13.89 -20.92
CA SER A 411 3.03 12.99 -21.92
C SER A 411 2.46 11.57 -21.80
N PHE A 412 2.33 11.07 -20.57
CA PHE A 412 1.68 9.79 -20.31
C PHE A 412 0.23 9.77 -20.83
N TYR A 413 -0.57 10.80 -20.53
CA TYR A 413 -1.97 10.85 -20.97
C TYR A 413 -2.12 11.06 -22.48
N GLU A 414 -1.25 11.83 -23.12
CA GLU A 414 -1.18 11.91 -24.59
C GLU A 414 -0.93 10.54 -25.20
N GLY A 415 -0.01 9.77 -24.61
CA GLY A 415 0.22 8.38 -25.01
C GLY A 415 -1.04 7.52 -24.82
N VAL A 416 -1.70 7.63 -23.67
CA VAL A 416 -2.96 6.90 -23.42
C VAL A 416 -4.00 7.24 -24.48
N ASP A 417 -4.18 8.52 -24.80
CA ASP A 417 -5.12 9.00 -25.81
C ASP A 417 -4.78 8.47 -27.21
N ALA A 418 -3.49 8.50 -27.59
CA ALA A 418 -2.99 7.92 -28.83
C ALA A 418 -3.23 6.40 -28.90
N GLY A 419 -3.15 5.69 -27.76
CA GLY A 419 -3.45 4.26 -27.68
C GLY A 419 -4.92 3.91 -27.94
N TYR A 420 -5.83 4.88 -27.79
CA TYR A 420 -7.23 4.80 -28.20
C TYR A 420 -7.47 5.25 -29.65
N GLY A 421 -6.41 5.59 -30.41
CA GLY A 421 -6.51 6.14 -31.75
C GLY A 421 -6.95 7.60 -31.80
N ARG A 422 -6.85 8.33 -30.69
CA ARG A 422 -7.07 9.78 -30.66
C ARG A 422 -5.71 10.46 -30.83
N SER A 423 -5.39 10.87 -32.05
CA SER A 423 -4.24 11.73 -32.27
C SER A 423 -4.49 13.09 -31.64
N SER A 424 -3.52 13.60 -30.91
CA SER A 424 -3.38 15.04 -30.62
C SER A 424 -3.05 15.74 -31.95
N GLU A 425 -4.00 15.87 -32.87
CA GLU A 425 -3.79 16.82 -33.96
C GLU A 425 -3.69 18.21 -33.33
N PRO A 426 -2.57 18.93 -33.52
CA PRO A 426 -2.56 20.34 -33.19
C PRO A 426 -3.69 20.96 -34.00
N SER A 427 -4.59 21.67 -33.32
CA SER A 427 -5.61 22.47 -34.01
C SER A 427 -4.92 23.27 -35.11
N PRO A 428 -5.42 23.26 -36.36
CA PRO A 428 -4.77 23.98 -37.44
C PRO A 428 -4.75 25.46 -37.06
N THR A 429 -3.56 25.96 -36.70
CA THR A 429 -3.30 27.39 -36.66
C THR A 429 -3.46 27.86 -38.09
N SER A 430 -4.62 28.47 -38.36
CA SER A 430 -4.86 29.30 -39.52
C SER A 430 -3.92 30.51 -39.43
N ASP A 431 -2.71 30.36 -39.93
CA ASP A 431 -1.86 31.48 -40.35
C ASP A 431 -0.97 30.99 -41.50
N GLU A 432 -1.57 30.93 -42.70
CA GLU A 432 -0.82 31.10 -43.93
C GLU A 432 -0.23 32.51 -43.95
N ARG A 433 1.09 32.61 -43.77
CA ARG A 433 1.85 33.68 -44.43
C ARG A 433 3.19 33.17 -44.96
N PRO A 434 3.58 33.53 -46.20
CA PRO A 434 4.68 32.87 -46.90
C PRO A 434 6.05 33.31 -46.40
N LYS A 435 7.00 32.38 -46.54
CA LYS A 435 8.46 32.52 -46.38
C LYS A 435 9.02 33.86 -46.90
N PRO A 436 10.11 34.32 -46.27
CA PRO A 436 11.32 34.53 -47.06
C PRO A 436 12.49 33.71 -46.53
N GLU A 437 13.51 33.69 -47.37
CA GLU A 437 14.52 32.69 -47.58
C GLU A 437 15.89 33.21 -47.07
N ILE A 438 16.73 32.27 -46.61
CA ILE A 438 18.21 32.30 -46.56
C ILE A 438 18.86 33.10 -45.40
N TYR A 439 19.68 32.43 -44.55
CA TYR A 439 21.16 32.40 -44.60
C TYR A 439 21.73 31.49 -43.48
N GLU A 440 22.56 30.53 -43.91
CA GLU A 440 23.49 29.75 -43.07
C GLU A 440 24.63 30.64 -42.56
N ILE A 441 25.01 30.51 -41.28
CA ILE A 441 26.39 30.68 -40.79
C ILE A 441 26.62 29.64 -39.68
N SER A 442 27.75 28.95 -39.79
CA SER A 442 28.24 27.85 -38.94
C SER A 442 29.04 28.34 -37.72
N ASP A 443 29.30 27.36 -36.86
CA ASP A 443 30.38 27.21 -35.86
C ASP A 443 30.42 28.19 -34.67
N ASP A 444 30.31 27.65 -33.45
CA ASP A 444 31.50 27.48 -32.60
C ASP A 444 31.20 26.61 -31.38
N GLU A 445 32.23 25.89 -30.96
CA GLU A 445 32.32 24.88 -29.92
C GLU A 445 32.22 25.49 -28.51
N SER A 446 31.67 24.74 -27.56
CA SER A 446 32.20 24.79 -26.19
C SER A 446 31.87 23.50 -25.44
N ASP A 447 32.86 22.61 -25.40
CA ASP A 447 32.98 21.55 -24.43
C ASP A 447 33.04 22.12 -23.02
N THR A 448 32.21 21.61 -22.13
CA THR A 448 32.53 21.59 -20.69
C THR A 448 32.16 20.23 -20.13
N GLU A 449 33.17 19.38 -20.05
CA GLU A 449 33.22 18.21 -19.18
C GLU A 449 33.06 18.67 -17.72
N HIS A 450 32.05 18.16 -17.03
CA HIS A 450 32.04 18.18 -15.57
C HIS A 450 31.88 16.77 -15.03
N ASP A 451 33.06 16.20 -14.83
CA ASP A 451 33.42 15.12 -13.94
C ASP A 451 32.95 15.43 -12.51
N SER A 452 32.16 14.53 -11.92
CA SER A 452 32.01 14.47 -10.47
C SER A 452 31.77 13.02 -10.07
N ASP A 453 32.88 12.41 -9.66
CA ASP A 453 33.03 11.14 -8.95
C ASP A 453 31.85 10.79 -8.04
N PHE A 454 31.17 9.70 -8.39
CA PHE A 454 30.21 9.04 -7.52
C PHE A 454 30.94 7.97 -6.70
N TYR A 455 31.08 8.20 -5.40
CA TYR A 455 31.54 7.16 -4.46
C TYR A 455 30.51 6.03 -4.40
N GLU A 456 30.89 4.88 -4.95
CA GLU A 456 30.28 3.58 -4.64
C GLU A 456 30.40 3.32 -3.13
N ILE A 457 29.27 3.26 -2.44
CA ILE A 457 29.16 2.54 -1.17
C ILE A 457 28.45 1.23 -1.47
N SER A 458 29.25 0.17 -1.47
CA SER A 458 28.83 -1.22 -1.50
C SER A 458 28.09 -1.57 -0.22
N ASP A 459 26.80 -1.87 -0.32
CA ASP A 459 26.13 -2.71 0.68
C ASP A 459 26.03 -4.13 0.09
N ASP A 460 27.10 -4.87 0.35
CA ASP A 460 27.18 -6.32 0.30
C ASP A 460 26.29 -6.90 1.41
N ASP A 461 25.05 -7.27 1.06
CA ASP A 461 24.25 -8.20 1.85
C ASP A 461 24.00 -9.45 0.98
N SER A 462 24.94 -10.38 1.13
CA SER A 462 24.85 -11.76 0.67
C SER A 462 23.70 -12.49 1.38
N ASP A 463 22.50 -12.49 0.81
CA ASP A 463 21.49 -13.49 1.15
C ASP A 463 21.50 -14.59 0.08
N THR A 464 22.26 -15.63 0.39
CA THR A 464 22.25 -16.92 -0.31
C THR A 464 21.00 -17.69 0.10
N GLU A 465 19.94 -17.59 -0.70
CA GLU A 465 18.88 -18.61 -0.69
C GLU A 465 19.46 -19.87 -1.33
N ARG A 466 19.93 -20.81 -0.49
CA ARG A 466 20.21 -22.19 -0.91
C ARG A 466 18.87 -22.90 -1.09
N ASP A 467 18.55 -23.23 -2.33
CA ASP A 467 17.58 -24.26 -2.68
C ASP A 467 18.04 -25.63 -2.13
N PRO A 468 17.22 -26.34 -1.35
CA PRO A 468 17.31 -27.77 -1.25
C PRO A 468 16.35 -28.36 -2.29
N ASP A 469 16.89 -28.96 -3.35
CA ASP A 469 16.39 -30.19 -3.98
C ASP A 469 16.99 -30.32 -5.39
N SER A 470 18.20 -30.86 -5.46
CA SER A 470 18.76 -31.43 -6.68
C SER A 470 19.61 -32.66 -6.35
N GLU A 471 18.96 -33.77 -6.02
CA GLU A 471 19.44 -35.13 -6.30
C GLU A 471 18.16 -35.92 -6.64
N GLY A 472 17.97 -36.56 -7.80
CA GLY A 472 18.92 -37.10 -8.74
C GLY A 472 18.72 -38.61 -8.79
N GLU A 473 17.72 -39.05 -9.56
CA GLU A 473 17.78 -40.24 -10.44
C GLU A 473 16.96 -39.96 -11.70
#